data_AF-A0A1B6GNW6-F1
#
_entry.id   AF-A0A1B6GNW6-F1
#
_cell.length_a   1.000
_cell.length_b   1.000
_cell.length_c   1.000
_cell.angle_alpha   90.00
_cell.angle_beta   90.00
_cell.angle_gamma   90.00
#
_symmetry.space_group_name_H-M   'P 1'
#
loop_
_entity.id
_entity.type
_entity.pdbx_description
1 polymer ?
#
loop_
_entity_poly.entity_id
_entity_poly.type
_entity_poly.pdbx_seq_one_letter_code
_entity_poly.pdbx_strand_id
1 'polypeptide(L)'
;NPDLASTLGVAYAGQILANLRAMDSDWFAQKYMGLNAKVGVPDLKKFNAWGGSLSIGHPFAATGVRLTVHAANRLIKEDGQFALIAACAAGGQGVGMLIERHPEGKAT
;
A
#
# COMPACT_ATOMS: atom_id res chain seq x y z
N ASN A 1 10.21 -8.55 -5.39
CA ASN A 1 10.34 -7.39 -4.48
C ASN A 1 9.40 -6.29 -4.99
N PRO A 2 8.10 -6.31 -4.65
CA PRO A 2 7.20 -5.24 -5.04
C PRO A 2 7.09 -4.20 -3.91
N ASP A 3 7.37 -2.93 -4.21
CA ASP A 3 7.26 -1.86 -3.23
C ASP A 3 5.78 -1.52 -2.98
N LEU A 4 5.39 -1.36 -1.72
CA LEU A 4 3.99 -1.25 -1.29
C LEU A 4 3.64 0.20 -0.90
N ALA A 5 2.57 0.76 -1.47
CA ALA A 5 2.01 2.08 -1.22
C ALA A 5 0.50 2.02 -0.89
N SER A 6 0.12 1.51 0.29
CA SER A 6 -1.28 1.48 0.75
C SER A 6 -1.63 2.69 1.63
N THR A 7 -2.76 3.36 1.38
CA THR A 7 -3.18 4.58 2.08
C THR A 7 -3.78 4.29 3.46
N LEU A 8 -3.17 4.76 4.55
CA LEU A 8 -3.68 4.59 5.93
C LEU A 8 -4.52 5.82 6.35
N GLY A 9 -5.81 5.61 6.63
CA GLY A 9 -6.70 6.57 7.29
C GLY A 9 -7.14 6.07 8.67
N VAL A 10 -7.39 6.96 9.63
CA VAL A 10 -7.67 6.62 11.04
C VAL A 10 -8.87 5.67 11.21
N ALA A 11 -9.89 5.78 10.34
CA ALA A 11 -11.06 4.90 10.33
C ALA A 11 -10.74 3.42 10.00
N TYR A 12 -9.57 3.14 9.42
CA TYR A 12 -9.15 1.81 8.96
C TYR A 12 -7.86 1.33 9.62
N ALA A 13 -7.28 2.10 10.56
CA ALA A 13 -6.04 1.73 11.23
C ALA A 13 -6.17 0.40 12.00
N GLY A 14 -7.32 0.16 12.62
CA GLY A 14 -7.62 -1.11 13.30
C GLY A 14 -7.62 -2.31 12.35
N GLN A 15 -8.29 -2.19 11.19
CA GLN A 15 -8.33 -3.27 10.20
C GLN A 15 -6.95 -3.56 9.62
N ILE A 16 -6.17 -2.52 9.32
CA ILE A 16 -4.81 -2.69 8.82
C ILE A 16 -3.94 -3.37 9.87
N LEU A 17 -3.96 -2.91 11.13
CA LEU A 17 -3.17 -3.52 12.20
C LEU A 17 -3.58 -4.97 12.46
N ALA A 18 -4.89 -5.29 12.45
CA ALA A 18 -5.37 -6.65 12.58
C ALA A 18 -4.85 -7.55 11.45
N ASN A 19 -4.90 -7.08 10.20
CA ASN A 19 -4.37 -7.81 9.06
C ASN A 19 -2.85 -8.01 9.15
N LEU A 20 -2.09 -6.98 9.54
CA LEU A 20 -0.64 -7.09 9.74
C LEU A 20 -0.30 -8.13 10.81
N ARG A 21 -1.04 -8.16 11.92
CA ARG A 21 -0.86 -9.15 13.00
C ARG A 21 -1.23 -10.56 12.56
N ALA A 22 -2.30 -10.72 11.79
CA ALA A 22 -2.70 -12.01 11.25
C ALA A 22 -1.64 -12.55 10.25
N MET A 23 -1.13 -11.69 9.37
CA MET A 23 -0.08 -12.07 8.42
C MET A 23 1.24 -12.43 9.10
N ASP A 24 1.53 -11.88 10.27
CA ASP A 24 2.74 -12.17 11.06
C ASP A 24 2.57 -13.32 12.08
N SER A 25 1.45 -14.06 12.01
CA SER A 25 1.15 -15.16 12.93
C SER A 25 1.23 -16.51 12.22
N ASP A 26 2.16 -17.37 12.66
CA ASP A 26 2.25 -18.75 12.15
C ASP A 26 0.97 -19.55 12.46
N TRP A 27 0.39 -19.34 13.65
CA TRP A 27 -0.87 -19.96 14.03
C TRP A 27 -2.00 -19.59 13.09
N PHE A 28 -2.13 -18.30 12.75
CA PHE A 28 -3.20 -17.84 11.84
C PHE A 28 -2.98 -18.41 10.43
N ALA A 29 -1.75 -18.36 9.94
CA ALA A 29 -1.37 -18.87 8.63
C ALA A 29 -1.63 -20.38 8.48
N GLN A 30 -1.26 -21.19 9.48
CA GLN A 30 -1.49 -22.64 9.45
C GLN A 30 -2.97 -22.98 9.63
N LYS A 31 -3.65 -22.33 10.59
CA LYS A 31 -5.02 -22.68 10.95
C LYS A 31 -6.06 -22.23 9.92
N TYR A 32 -5.88 -21.04 9.35
CA TYR A 32 -6.90 -20.41 8.49
C TYR A 32 -6.46 -20.21 7.05
N MET A 33 -5.16 -20.18 6.74
CA MET A 33 -4.66 -19.95 5.37
C MET A 33 -4.07 -21.21 4.73
N GLY A 34 -3.89 -22.31 5.47
CA GLY A 34 -3.26 -23.53 4.96
C GLY A 34 -1.79 -23.37 4.57
N LEU A 35 -1.11 -22.35 5.11
CA LEU A 35 0.30 -22.07 4.87
C LEU A 35 1.16 -22.73 5.95
N ASN A 36 2.35 -23.21 5.59
CA ASN A 36 3.26 -23.84 6.56
C ASN A 36 3.85 -22.84 7.56
N ALA A 37 3.93 -21.56 7.19
CA ALA A 37 4.46 -20.47 8.00
C ALA A 37 3.76 -19.16 7.64
N LYS A 38 3.97 -18.15 8.49
CA LYS A 38 3.48 -16.78 8.30
C LYS A 38 3.99 -16.13 7.01
N VAL A 39 3.20 -15.21 6.48
CA VAL A 39 3.59 -14.37 5.34
C VAL A 39 4.56 -13.27 5.77
N GLY A 40 4.40 -12.78 7.00
CA GLY A 40 5.19 -11.69 7.58
C GLY A 40 4.59 -10.30 7.32
N VAL A 41 5.24 -9.29 7.91
CA VAL A 41 4.85 -7.88 7.78
C VAL A 41 5.71 -7.22 6.71
N PRO A 42 5.11 -6.45 5.78
CA PRO A 42 5.89 -5.65 4.84
C PRO A 42 6.65 -4.53 5.57
N ASP A 43 7.76 -4.06 4.98
CA ASP A 43 8.55 -2.98 5.56
C ASP A 43 7.73 -1.67 5.64
N LEU A 44 7.38 -1.28 6.87
CA LEU A 44 6.57 -0.10 7.15
C LEU A 44 7.27 1.21 6.78
N LYS A 45 8.60 1.23 6.63
CA LYS A 45 9.33 2.43 6.18
C LYS A 45 8.97 2.81 4.73
N LYS A 46 8.50 1.84 3.93
CA LYS A 46 8.08 2.08 2.54
C LYS A 46 6.65 2.63 2.44
N PHE A 47 5.83 2.41 3.46
CA PHE A 47 4.42 2.80 3.49
C PHE A 47 4.26 4.32 3.58
N ASN A 48 3.62 4.93 2.57
CA ASN A 48 3.27 6.36 2.55
C ASN A 48 4.41 7.30 3.00
N ALA A 49 5.66 7.03 2.60
CA ALA A 49 6.81 7.78 3.11
C ALA A 49 6.79 9.27 2.73
N TRP A 50 6.05 9.66 1.68
CA TRP A 50 5.83 11.06 1.28
C TRP A 50 4.56 11.66 1.88
N GLY A 51 3.94 10.97 2.84
CA GLY A 51 2.67 11.35 3.45
C GLY A 51 1.47 10.61 2.87
N GLY A 52 0.37 10.63 3.62
CA GLY A 52 -0.88 9.94 3.28
C GLY A 52 -2.07 10.88 3.34
N SER A 53 -3.28 10.32 3.25
CA SER A 53 -4.53 11.11 3.31
C SER A 53 -4.70 11.90 4.59
N LEU A 54 -4.09 11.49 5.71
CA LEU A 54 -4.12 12.23 6.96
C LEU A 54 -3.35 13.55 6.87
N SER A 55 -2.20 13.56 6.20
CA SER A 55 -1.31 14.73 6.11
C SER A 55 -1.56 15.60 4.88
N ILE A 56 -2.02 15.01 3.77
CA ILE A 56 -2.19 15.69 2.47
C ILE A 56 -3.69 15.87 2.11
N GLY A 57 -4.60 15.34 2.92
CA GLY A 57 -6.05 15.43 2.71
C GLY A 57 -6.60 14.36 1.77
N HIS A 58 -7.92 14.17 1.76
CA HIS A 58 -8.62 13.12 1.00
C HIS A 58 -9.78 13.66 0.15
N PRO A 59 -9.48 14.36 -0.97
CA PRO A 59 -10.51 14.68 -1.95
C PRO A 59 -10.98 13.39 -2.62
N PHE A 60 -12.22 12.97 -2.36
CA PHE A 60 -12.71 11.62 -2.66
C PHE A 60 -12.43 11.18 -4.11
N ALA A 61 -12.89 11.95 -5.10
CA ALA A 61 -12.69 11.62 -6.52
C ALA A 61 -11.23 11.77 -7.00
N ALA A 62 -10.47 12.71 -6.44
CA ALA A 62 -9.09 12.97 -6.87
C ALA A 62 -8.04 12.08 -6.19
N THR A 63 -8.41 11.33 -5.16
CA THR A 63 -7.45 10.52 -4.38
C THR A 63 -6.81 9.42 -5.22
N GLY A 64 -7.57 8.76 -6.10
CA GLY A 64 -7.02 7.73 -6.98
C GLY A 64 -5.89 8.27 -7.86
N VAL A 65 -6.17 9.35 -8.60
CA VAL A 65 -5.17 10.04 -9.44
C VAL A 65 -3.99 10.52 -8.61
N ARG A 66 -4.26 11.12 -7.43
CA ARG A 66 -3.21 11.58 -6.51
C ARG A 66 -2.29 10.45 -6.09
N LEU A 67 -2.83 9.29 -5.70
CA LEU A 67 -2.03 8.13 -5.30
C LEU A 67 -1.16 7.61 -6.45
N THR A 68 -1.72 7.47 -7.64
CA THR A 68 -0.99 7.00 -8.83
C THR A 68 0.15 7.94 -9.20
N VAL A 69 -0.11 9.25 -9.26
CA VAL A 69 0.91 10.27 -9.57
C VAL A 69 1.97 10.33 -8.47
N HIS A 70 1.58 10.22 -7.19
CA HIS A 70 2.55 10.15 -6.09
C HIS A 70 3.46 8.93 -6.21
N ALA A 71 2.88 7.75 -6.45
CA ALA A 71 3.63 6.51 -6.56
C ALA A 71 4.58 6.54 -7.76
N ALA A 72 4.12 6.99 -8.93
CA ALA A 72 4.96 7.13 -10.12
C ALA A 72 6.15 8.08 -9.87
N ASN A 73 5.91 9.25 -9.27
CA ASN A 73 6.98 10.19 -8.93
C ASN A 73 7.95 9.64 -7.88
N ARG A 74 7.46 8.89 -6.89
CA ARG A 74 8.32 8.21 -5.91
C ARG A 74 9.23 7.18 -6.57
N LEU A 75 8.68 6.33 -7.44
CA LEU A 75 9.46 5.33 -8.17
C LEU A 75 10.58 6.00 -8.98
N ILE A 76 10.30 7.13 -9.63
CA ILE A 76 11.32 7.89 -10.36
C ILE A 76 12.37 8.49 -9.40
N LYS A 77 11.93 9.12 -8.31
CA LYS A 77 12.81 9.85 -7.39
C LYS A 77 13.69 8.94 -6.52
N GLU A 78 13.18 7.78 -6.15
CA GLU A 78 13.84 6.80 -5.26
C GLU A 78 14.44 5.62 -6.03
N ASP A 79 14.44 5.68 -7.36
CA ASP A 79 14.89 4.61 -8.25
C ASP A 79 14.21 3.25 -7.98
N GLY A 80 12.92 3.29 -7.65
CA GLY A 80 12.09 2.12 -7.41
C GLY A 80 11.55 1.51 -8.72
N GLN A 81 11.19 0.22 -8.66
CA GLN A 81 10.65 -0.49 -9.82
C GLN A 81 9.13 -0.63 -9.77
N PHE A 82 8.57 -1.09 -8.65
CA PHE A 82 7.15 -1.42 -8.54
C PHE A 82 6.49 -0.65 -7.40
N ALA A 83 5.25 -0.20 -7.55
CA ALA A 83 4.46 0.33 -6.44
C ALA A 83 3.07 -0.35 -6.38
N LEU A 84 2.65 -0.80 -5.19
CA LEU A 84 1.30 -1.30 -4.95
C LEU A 84 0.44 -0.20 -4.32
N ILE A 85 -0.53 0.32 -5.06
CA ILE A 85 -1.52 1.25 -4.56
C ILE A 85 -2.72 0.47 -4.02
N ALA A 86 -3.16 0.80 -2.80
CA ALA A 86 -4.40 0.28 -2.25
C ALA A 86 -5.25 1.39 -1.64
N ALA A 87 -6.56 1.36 -1.92
CA ALA A 87 -7.54 2.31 -1.43
C ALA A 87 -8.90 1.63 -1.18
N CYS A 88 -9.60 2.05 -0.13
CA CYS A 88 -10.99 1.68 0.09
C CYS A 88 -11.93 2.55 -0.76
N ALA A 89 -13.13 2.03 -1.02
CA ALA A 89 -14.23 2.76 -1.62
C ALA A 89 -15.51 2.55 -0.79
N ALA A 90 -16.46 3.48 -0.92
CA ALA A 90 -17.74 3.39 -0.23
C ALA A 90 -18.48 2.09 -0.60
N GLY A 91 -19.31 1.58 0.33
CA GLY A 91 -20.06 0.34 0.11
C GLY A 91 -19.27 -0.95 0.38
N GLY A 92 -18.17 -0.88 1.14
CA GLY A 92 -17.37 -2.06 1.51
C GLY A 92 -16.46 -2.56 0.39
N GLN A 93 -16.12 -1.69 -0.56
CA GLN A 93 -15.26 -2.02 -1.70
C GLN A 93 -13.81 -1.62 -1.45
N GLY A 94 -12.90 -2.24 -2.20
CA GLY A 94 -11.48 -1.91 -2.20
C GLY A 94 -10.89 -2.04 -3.59
N VAL A 95 -9.88 -1.22 -3.87
CA VAL A 95 -9.10 -1.23 -5.11
C VAL A 95 -7.64 -1.47 -4.76
N GLY A 96 -7.02 -2.41 -5.48
CA GLY A 96 -5.58 -2.65 -5.47
C GLY A 96 -5.03 -2.50 -6.89
N MET A 97 -3.87 -1.86 -7.02
CA MET A 97 -3.21 -1.62 -8.30
C MET A 97 -1.71 -1.77 -8.14
N LEU A 98 -1.09 -2.64 -8.93
CA LEU A 98 0.37 -2.72 -9.05
C LEU A 98 0.79 -1.90 -10.27
N ILE A 99 1.69 -0.94 -10.08
CA ILE A 99 2.28 -0.16 -11.17
C ILE A 99 3.78 -0.40 -11.23
N GLU A 100 4.35 -0.30 -12.43
CA GLU A 100 5.78 -0.36 -12.68
C GLU A 100 6.26 0.98 -13.25
N ARG A 101 7.47 1.39 -12.87
CA ARG A 101 8.10 2.58 -13.45
C ARG A 101 8.36 2.33 -14.94
N HIS A 102 7.91 3.25 -15.79
CA HIS A 102 8.23 3.19 -17.21
C HIS A 102 9.76 3.18 -17.42
N PRO A 103 10.32 2.39 -18.36
CA PRO A 103 11.76 2.30 -18.58
C PRO A 103 12.45 3.66 -18.84
N GLU A 104 11.71 4.60 -19.42
CA GLU A 104 12.20 5.96 -19.72
C GLU A 104 11.92 6.97 -18.59
N GLY A 105 11.27 6.55 -17.49
CA GLY A 105 10.93 7.40 -16.36
C GLY A 105 12.17 7.78 -15.54
N LYS A 106 12.77 8.93 -15.87
CA LYS A 106 13.93 9.51 -15.17
C LYS A 106 13.55 10.82 -14.49
N ALA A 107 14.24 11.14 -13.40
CA ALA A 107 14.10 12.44 -12.75
C ALA A 107 14.58 13.51 -13.74
N THR A 108 13.71 14.50 -14.00
CA THR A 108 14.05 15.70 -14.76
C THR A 108 14.93 16.62 -13.95
#